data_AF-A0A198GSU0-F1
#
_entry.id   AF-A0A198GSU0-F1
#
_cell.length_a   1.000
_cell.length_b   1.000
_cell.length_c   1.000
_cell.angle_alpha   90.00
_cell.angle_beta   90.00
_cell.angle_gamma   90.00
#
_symmetry.space_group_name_H-M   'P 1'
#
loop_
_entity.id
_entity.type
_entity.pdbx_description
1 polymer ?
#
loop_
_entity_poly.entity_id
_entity_poly.type
_entity_poly.pdbx_seq_one_letter_code
_entity_poly.pdbx_strand_id
1 'polypeptide(L)'
;MVNYGDNGSILVGACYHKTGKRASFSNYNQDNSLLNSWGDWSVTTTGYGALQKLPGNERNYTNNYSGTSSATPLCSGALALIQDYAMKHHLILSAWSMRDIIKKSNYTEGVVDGIGYRPNVDYLLYQIDKLIFSDIINQYPDYFLKSALFISFNIDINNKSELNYLFEYDSSPVDRVGFVLVNPEQGSFELQWCEYGYTLVSIPVVNKSNNIEIIKLKISKKNDCGSFTMNSAASCDTIKPNSFYLQLLYLTEDNPYVEIDKYEGILPLQAKAWYNDNYCLNIMINIQLN
;
A
#
# COMPACT_ATOMS: atom_id res chain seq x y z
N MET A 1 29.07 28.45 -6.23
CA MET A 1 28.09 28.85 -7.26
C MET A 1 27.07 29.75 -6.58
N VAL A 2 26.62 30.84 -7.20
CA VAL A 2 25.60 31.71 -6.59
C VAL A 2 24.27 30.93 -6.55
N ASN A 3 23.64 30.85 -5.39
CA ASN A 3 22.35 30.20 -5.21
C ASN A 3 21.23 31.23 -5.52
N TYR A 4 20.49 30.99 -6.61
CA TYR A 4 19.39 31.85 -7.05
C TYR A 4 18.02 31.50 -6.41
N GLY A 5 18.03 30.62 -5.41
CA GLY A 5 16.83 30.13 -4.73
C GLY A 5 16.24 28.87 -5.39
N ASP A 6 15.16 28.37 -4.80
CA ASP A 6 14.45 27.18 -5.26
C ASP A 6 13.15 27.59 -5.94
N ASN A 7 13.02 27.25 -7.23
CA ASN A 7 11.89 27.62 -8.07
C ASN A 7 10.75 26.57 -8.08
N GLY A 8 10.81 25.56 -7.22
CA GLY A 8 9.79 24.50 -7.19
C GLY A 8 9.98 23.41 -8.26
N SER A 9 10.95 23.54 -9.18
CA SER A 9 11.23 22.53 -10.19
C SER A 9 11.91 21.29 -9.61
N ILE A 10 11.80 20.15 -10.29
CA ILE A 10 12.48 18.91 -9.91
C ILE A 10 13.53 18.59 -10.99
N LEU A 11 14.81 18.47 -10.61
CA LEU A 11 15.92 18.13 -11.51
C LEU A 11 16.22 16.64 -11.48
N VAL A 12 16.28 16.02 -12.65
CA VAL A 12 16.53 14.59 -12.81
C VAL A 12 17.95 14.33 -13.31
N GLY A 13 18.73 13.63 -12.50
CA GLY A 13 20.04 13.10 -12.88
C GLY A 13 19.95 11.76 -13.61
N ALA A 14 20.99 11.44 -14.38
CA ALA A 14 21.15 10.13 -15.01
C ALA A 14 22.11 9.25 -14.21
N CYS A 15 21.73 8.00 -13.98
CA CYS A 15 22.58 6.98 -13.37
C CYS A 15 22.78 5.77 -14.29
N TYR A 16 23.82 4.98 -13.99
CA TYR A 16 24.09 3.70 -14.64
C TYR A 16 23.15 2.62 -14.10
N HIS A 17 22.53 1.82 -14.97
CA HIS A 17 21.54 0.82 -14.57
C HIS A 17 22.07 -0.25 -13.60
N LYS A 18 23.36 -0.62 -13.70
CA LYS A 18 23.95 -1.70 -12.87
C LYS A 18 24.35 -1.26 -11.47
N THR A 19 24.69 0.02 -11.30
CA THR A 19 25.34 0.49 -10.08
C THR A 19 24.55 1.59 -9.38
N GLY A 20 23.58 2.21 -10.07
CA GLY A 20 22.88 3.41 -9.60
C GLY A 20 23.80 4.62 -9.43
N LYS A 21 25.07 4.52 -9.84
CA LYS A 21 26.05 5.61 -9.80
C LYS A 21 25.80 6.62 -10.89
N ARG A 22 26.19 7.87 -10.65
CA ARG A 22 26.04 8.98 -11.59
C ARG A 22 26.70 8.68 -12.92
N ALA A 23 25.95 8.83 -14.01
CA ALA A 23 26.52 8.82 -15.35
C ALA A 23 27.47 10.00 -15.52
N SER A 24 28.62 9.79 -16.18
CA SER A 24 29.69 10.80 -16.23
C SER A 24 29.24 12.19 -16.70
N PHE A 25 28.28 12.24 -17.63
CA PHE A 25 27.70 13.46 -18.20
C PHE A 25 26.61 14.13 -17.33
N SER A 26 26.09 13.46 -16.30
CA SER A 26 24.96 13.98 -15.50
C SER A 26 25.42 15.10 -14.58
N ASN A 27 24.66 16.19 -14.51
CA ASN A 27 24.85 17.23 -13.49
C ASN A 27 24.56 16.68 -12.08
N TYR A 28 25.10 17.32 -11.05
CA TYR A 28 25.02 16.89 -9.64
C TYR A 28 25.12 18.08 -8.65
N ASN A 29 24.87 17.82 -7.36
CA ASN A 29 24.92 18.74 -6.21
C ASN A 29 23.90 19.90 -6.27
N GLN A 30 22.61 19.56 -6.25
CA GLN A 30 21.48 20.49 -6.11
C GLN A 30 20.63 20.07 -4.89
N ASP A 31 20.75 20.79 -3.80
CA ASP A 31 20.36 20.26 -2.47
C ASP A 31 18.88 19.88 -2.32
N ASN A 32 17.97 20.55 -3.04
CA ASN A 32 16.52 20.43 -2.80
C ASN A 32 15.71 19.81 -3.94
N SER A 33 16.35 19.47 -5.05
CA SER A 33 15.65 19.20 -6.32
C SER A 33 16.24 18.00 -7.06
N LEU A 34 16.73 16.97 -6.36
CA LEU A 34 17.40 15.84 -7.01
C LEU A 34 16.68 14.51 -6.82
N LEU A 35 16.34 13.91 -7.96
CA LEU A 35 16.15 12.49 -8.10
C LEU A 35 16.92 11.99 -9.31
N ASN A 36 17.06 10.69 -9.45
CA ASN A 36 17.68 10.09 -10.62
C ASN A 36 16.90 8.90 -11.14
N SER A 37 17.23 8.53 -12.37
CA SER A 37 16.87 7.24 -12.94
C SER A 37 17.91 6.84 -13.99
N TRP A 38 17.71 5.68 -14.60
CA TRP A 38 18.60 5.17 -15.62
C TRP A 38 18.65 6.14 -16.80
N GLY A 39 19.88 6.56 -17.12
CA GLY A 39 20.14 7.37 -18.29
C GLY A 39 21.39 6.98 -19.04
N ASP A 40 22.00 5.84 -18.70
CA ASP A 40 23.02 5.24 -19.53
C ASP A 40 22.44 4.61 -20.80
N TRP A 41 23.32 4.14 -21.68
CA TRP A 41 23.01 3.57 -23.00
C TRP A 41 22.24 2.24 -22.97
N SER A 42 21.50 1.96 -21.91
CA SER A 42 20.65 0.77 -21.77
C SER A 42 19.16 1.10 -21.83
N VAL A 43 18.75 2.37 -21.93
CA VAL A 43 17.32 2.72 -21.93
C VAL A 43 16.69 2.27 -23.23
N THR A 44 15.70 1.39 -23.10
CA THR A 44 14.84 0.97 -24.21
C THR A 44 13.64 1.92 -24.31
N THR A 45 13.40 2.46 -25.50
CA THR A 45 12.28 3.37 -25.76
C THR A 45 11.77 3.25 -27.19
N THR A 46 10.61 3.84 -27.47
CA THR A 46 10.06 3.98 -28.82
C THR A 46 10.90 4.94 -29.66
N GLY A 47 10.89 4.72 -30.97
CA GLY A 47 11.61 5.51 -31.97
C GLY A 47 13.08 5.14 -32.13
N TYR A 48 13.75 5.83 -33.08
CA TYR A 48 15.20 5.92 -33.30
C TYR A 48 16.02 4.61 -33.45
N GLY A 49 15.40 3.43 -33.46
CA GLY A 49 16.10 2.15 -33.37
C GLY A 49 15.65 1.08 -34.35
N ALA A 50 16.00 -0.16 -34.02
CA ALA A 50 15.88 -1.32 -34.91
C ALA A 50 15.29 -2.56 -34.23
N LEU A 51 14.84 -2.48 -32.98
CA LEU A 51 14.38 -3.65 -32.24
C LEU A 51 13.05 -4.22 -32.78
N GLN A 52 12.28 -3.44 -33.53
CA GLN A 52 11.08 -3.91 -34.22
C GLN A 52 11.10 -3.46 -35.69
N LYS A 53 11.68 -4.28 -36.56
CA LYS A 53 11.81 -4.04 -38.01
C LYS A 53 11.01 -5.04 -38.86
N LEU A 54 9.77 -5.35 -38.46
CA LEU A 54 8.91 -6.22 -39.26
C LEU A 54 8.35 -5.46 -40.48
N PRO A 55 8.22 -6.10 -41.67
CA PRO A 55 7.62 -5.47 -42.84
C PRO A 55 6.23 -4.90 -42.52
N GLY A 56 5.97 -3.65 -42.93
CA GLY A 56 4.70 -2.95 -42.68
C GLY A 56 4.60 -2.26 -41.31
N ASN A 57 5.68 -2.18 -40.54
CA ASN A 57 5.70 -1.50 -39.25
C ASN A 57 6.67 -0.30 -39.21
N GLU A 58 6.12 0.90 -38.97
CA GLU A 58 6.87 2.16 -38.83
C GLU A 58 7.17 2.55 -37.36
N ARG A 59 6.85 1.67 -36.40
CA ARG A 59 7.03 1.91 -34.96
C ARG A 59 8.26 1.17 -34.45
N ASN A 60 9.43 1.76 -34.69
CA ASN A 60 10.68 1.21 -34.18
C ASN A 60 10.81 1.40 -32.66
N TYR A 61 11.66 0.57 -32.04
CA TYR A 61 12.19 0.81 -30.70
C TYR A 61 13.72 0.82 -30.74
N THR A 62 14.35 1.56 -29.84
CA THR A 62 15.79 1.55 -29.61
C THR A 62 16.11 0.99 -28.23
N ASN A 63 17.29 0.37 -28.07
CA ASN A 63 17.83 -0.11 -26.79
C ASN A 63 19.03 0.71 -26.29
N ASN A 64 19.36 1.82 -26.97
CA ASN A 64 20.58 2.58 -26.71
C ASN A 64 20.33 4.06 -26.40
N TYR A 65 19.07 4.44 -26.12
CA TYR A 65 18.78 5.82 -25.73
C TYR A 65 19.44 6.13 -24.39
N SER A 66 19.88 7.37 -24.20
CA SER A 66 20.64 7.79 -23.04
C SER A 66 20.52 9.30 -22.82
N GLY A 67 20.99 9.76 -21.67
CA GLY A 67 20.98 11.14 -21.25
C GLY A 67 20.08 11.38 -20.03
N THR A 68 20.18 12.57 -19.44
CA THR A 68 19.18 13.00 -18.44
C THR A 68 17.79 13.03 -19.06
N SER A 69 17.68 13.31 -20.37
CA SER A 69 16.43 13.24 -21.14
C SER A 69 15.78 11.85 -21.14
N SER A 70 16.52 10.76 -20.93
CA SER A 70 15.93 9.42 -20.77
C SER A 70 15.57 9.11 -19.32
N ALA A 71 16.32 9.64 -18.35
CA ALA A 71 16.02 9.51 -16.93
C ALA A 71 14.76 10.31 -16.53
N THR A 72 14.57 11.51 -17.07
CA THR A 72 13.43 12.39 -16.78
C THR A 72 12.07 11.71 -16.95
N PRO A 73 11.70 11.10 -18.10
CA PRO A 73 10.40 10.47 -18.25
C PRO A 73 10.20 9.24 -17.34
N LEU A 74 11.27 8.50 -17.00
CA LEU A 74 11.18 7.39 -16.04
C LEU A 74 10.81 7.91 -14.64
N CYS A 75 11.44 8.99 -14.21
CA CYS A 75 11.10 9.69 -12.98
C CYS A 75 9.68 10.26 -13.02
N SER A 76 9.32 11.00 -14.08
CA SER A 76 7.99 11.60 -14.22
C SER A 76 6.87 10.55 -14.15
N GLY A 77 7.05 9.39 -14.79
CA GLY A 77 6.10 8.28 -14.69
C GLY A 77 5.95 7.75 -13.26
N ALA A 78 7.06 7.55 -12.55
CA ALA A 78 7.03 7.13 -11.15
C ALA A 78 6.33 8.16 -10.25
N LEU A 79 6.61 9.46 -10.43
CA LEU A 79 5.98 10.52 -9.63
C LEU A 79 4.48 10.66 -9.94
N ALA A 80 4.07 10.45 -11.20
CA ALA A 80 2.67 10.42 -11.57
C ALA A 80 1.92 9.28 -10.88
N LEU A 81 2.50 8.08 -10.79
CA LEU A 81 1.92 6.95 -10.06
C LEU A 81 1.78 7.23 -8.56
N ILE A 82 2.80 7.84 -7.95
CA ILE A 82 2.77 8.23 -6.53
C ILE A 82 1.67 9.28 -6.28
N GLN A 83 1.57 10.28 -7.15
CA GLN A 83 0.54 11.32 -7.06
C GLN A 83 -0.87 10.73 -7.24
N ASP A 84 -1.07 9.85 -8.22
CA ASP A 84 -2.35 9.19 -8.50
C ASP A 84 -2.80 8.37 -7.28
N TYR A 85 -1.88 7.59 -6.70
CA TYR A 85 -2.15 6.83 -5.49
C TYR A 85 -2.55 7.73 -4.32
N ALA A 86 -1.79 8.79 -4.05
CA ALA A 86 -2.12 9.75 -2.99
C ALA A 86 -3.50 10.39 -3.23
N MET A 87 -3.82 10.78 -4.47
CA MET A 87 -5.09 11.41 -4.81
C MET A 87 -6.29 10.47 -4.63
N LYS A 88 -6.11 9.17 -4.87
CA LYS A 88 -7.14 8.15 -4.59
C LYS A 88 -7.53 8.11 -3.11
N HIS A 89 -6.61 8.50 -2.23
CA HIS A 89 -6.80 8.64 -0.78
C HIS A 89 -6.98 10.10 -0.35
N HIS A 90 -7.43 10.97 -1.26
CA HIS A 90 -7.73 12.38 -0.99
C HIS A 90 -6.52 13.24 -0.54
N LEU A 91 -5.28 12.75 -0.75
CA LEU A 91 -4.04 13.47 -0.49
C LEU A 91 -3.48 14.05 -1.80
N ILE A 92 -3.35 15.37 -1.88
CA ILE A 92 -2.70 16.04 -3.01
C ILE A 92 -1.30 16.49 -2.58
N LEU A 93 -0.26 15.85 -3.11
CA LEU A 93 1.13 16.25 -2.83
C LEU A 93 1.48 17.51 -3.60
N SER A 94 1.99 18.52 -2.89
CA SER A 94 2.67 19.65 -3.53
C SER A 94 4.01 19.21 -4.13
N ALA A 95 4.62 20.03 -4.99
CA ALA A 95 5.98 19.77 -5.48
C ALA A 95 6.99 19.55 -4.33
N TRP A 96 6.80 20.26 -3.21
CA TRP A 96 7.62 20.14 -2.01
C TRP A 96 7.38 18.82 -1.28
N SER A 97 6.11 18.49 -1.01
CA SER A 97 5.72 17.25 -0.36
C SER A 97 6.15 16.02 -1.16
N MET A 98 6.06 16.10 -2.50
CA MET A 98 6.55 15.05 -3.40
C MET A 98 8.06 14.85 -3.25
N ARG A 99 8.86 15.93 -3.18
CA ARG A 99 10.31 15.83 -2.93
C ARG A 99 10.61 15.21 -1.57
N ASP A 100 9.87 15.59 -0.53
CA ASP A 100 10.04 15.03 0.81
C ASP A 100 9.72 13.54 0.86
N ILE A 101 8.68 13.11 0.14
CA ILE A 101 8.38 11.68 -0.05
C ILE A 101 9.50 10.97 -0.80
N ILE A 102 9.96 11.48 -1.94
CA ILE A 102 11.01 10.84 -2.74
C ILE A 102 12.32 10.67 -1.94
N LYS A 103 12.67 11.65 -1.09
CA LYS A 103 13.85 11.58 -0.21
C LYS A 103 13.82 10.38 0.75
N LYS A 104 12.65 9.79 1.00
CA LYS A 104 12.53 8.57 1.79
C LYS A 104 12.91 7.30 1.02
N SER A 105 13.02 7.35 -0.31
CA SER A 105 13.30 6.16 -1.12
C SER A 105 14.53 5.40 -0.62
N ASN A 106 14.41 4.08 -0.56
CA ASN A 106 15.50 3.19 -0.17
C ASN A 106 16.51 2.91 -1.32
N TYR A 107 16.30 3.46 -2.51
CA TYR A 107 17.32 3.50 -3.57
C TYR A 107 18.21 4.74 -3.45
N THR A 108 19.34 4.56 -2.77
CA THR A 108 20.24 5.63 -2.30
C THR A 108 21.58 5.69 -3.05
N GLU A 109 21.79 4.85 -4.06
CA GLU A 109 23.09 4.64 -4.72
C GLU A 109 23.68 5.93 -5.32
N GLY A 110 22.80 6.81 -5.82
CA GLY A 110 23.12 8.09 -6.44
C GLY A 110 23.20 9.27 -5.46
N VAL A 111 22.84 9.08 -4.19
CA VAL A 111 22.88 10.15 -3.17
C VAL A 111 24.31 10.62 -2.95
N VAL A 112 25.24 9.67 -2.79
CA VAL A 112 26.67 9.97 -2.58
C VAL A 112 27.33 10.64 -3.80
N ASP A 113 26.76 10.47 -4.98
CA ASP A 113 27.23 11.11 -6.22
C ASP A 113 26.54 12.45 -6.48
N GLY A 114 25.68 12.90 -5.57
CA GLY A 114 24.98 14.18 -5.65
C GLY A 114 23.89 14.22 -6.72
N ILE A 115 23.27 13.09 -7.08
CA ILE A 115 22.12 13.05 -8.01
C ILE A 115 20.82 12.60 -7.33
N GLY A 116 20.80 12.60 -5.99
CA GLY A 116 19.62 12.33 -5.18
C GLY A 116 19.15 10.88 -5.24
N TYR A 117 17.86 10.69 -5.02
CA TYR A 117 17.25 9.38 -4.80
C TYR A 117 16.61 8.85 -6.07
N ARG A 118 16.70 7.54 -6.32
CA ARG A 118 15.92 6.92 -7.40
C ARG A 118 14.54 6.56 -6.86
N PRO A 119 13.42 6.86 -7.55
CA PRO A 119 12.11 6.45 -7.05
C PRO A 119 12.00 4.93 -6.95
N ASN A 120 11.80 4.41 -5.73
CA ASN A 120 11.27 3.07 -5.51
C ASN A 120 9.76 3.21 -5.33
N VAL A 121 8.98 3.04 -6.40
CA VAL A 121 7.52 3.30 -6.36
C VAL A 121 6.86 2.52 -5.24
N ASP A 122 7.12 1.20 -5.14
CA ASP A 122 6.48 0.34 -4.14
C ASP A 122 6.76 0.79 -2.70
N TYR A 123 8.02 1.06 -2.36
CA TYR A 123 8.40 1.60 -1.05
C TYR A 123 7.82 3.00 -0.80
N LEU A 124 7.73 3.84 -1.83
CA LEU A 124 7.18 5.19 -1.68
C LEU A 124 5.66 5.16 -1.50
N LEU A 125 4.93 4.21 -2.09
CA LEU A 125 3.52 4.00 -1.79
C LEU A 125 3.33 3.60 -0.32
N TYR A 126 4.21 2.74 0.22
CA TYR A 126 4.23 2.44 1.66
C TYR A 126 4.45 3.70 2.54
N GLN A 127 5.33 4.61 2.12
CA GLN A 127 5.53 5.88 2.82
C GLN A 127 4.32 6.83 2.71
N ILE A 128 3.56 6.75 1.62
CA ILE A 128 2.30 7.48 1.45
C ILE A 128 1.22 6.89 2.37
N ASP A 129 1.13 5.56 2.48
CA ASP A 129 0.24 4.91 3.44
C ASP A 129 0.52 5.43 4.85
N LYS A 130 1.79 5.48 5.28
CA LYS A 130 2.15 6.05 6.60
C LYS A 130 1.64 7.48 6.82
N LEU A 131 1.52 8.30 5.77
CA LEU A 131 0.92 9.65 5.86
C LEU A 131 -0.62 9.62 5.87
N ILE A 132 -1.25 8.74 5.09
CA ILE A 132 -2.71 8.62 5.05
C ILE A 132 -3.23 8.10 6.38
N PHE A 133 -2.59 7.04 6.88
CA PHE A 133 -3.05 6.33 8.07
C PHE A 133 -2.66 7.03 9.37
N SER A 134 -1.71 7.98 9.37
CA SER A 134 -1.33 8.71 10.59
C SER A 134 -2.49 9.44 11.24
N ASP A 135 -3.43 9.91 10.41
CA ASP A 135 -4.60 10.66 10.87
C ASP A 135 -5.69 9.76 11.47
N ILE A 136 -5.66 8.44 11.25
CA ILE A 136 -6.68 7.50 11.74
C ILE A 136 -6.13 6.46 12.74
N ILE A 137 -4.91 6.65 13.23
CA ILE A 137 -4.31 5.80 14.26
C ILE A 137 -5.22 5.76 15.48
N ASN A 138 -5.59 4.55 15.87
CA ASN A 138 -6.43 4.29 17.03
C ASN A 138 -7.77 5.06 17.00
N GLN A 139 -8.26 5.45 15.83
CA GLN A 139 -9.54 6.13 15.69
C GLN A 139 -10.70 5.16 15.45
N TYR A 140 -11.76 5.39 16.22
CA TYR A 140 -13.05 4.72 16.12
C TYR A 140 -14.11 5.64 16.75
N PRO A 141 -15.40 5.50 16.39
CA PRO A 141 -16.46 6.28 17.00
C PRO A 141 -16.55 6.05 18.52
N ASP A 142 -16.85 7.09 19.31
CA ASP A 142 -16.90 7.01 20.79
C ASP A 142 -17.85 5.92 21.33
N TYR A 143 -18.93 5.63 20.60
CA TYR A 143 -19.89 4.60 20.97
C TYR A 143 -19.38 3.17 20.73
N PHE A 144 -18.32 3.01 19.94
CA PHE A 144 -17.88 1.73 19.41
C PHE A 144 -17.45 0.77 20.51
N LEU A 145 -16.64 1.24 21.46
CA LEU A 145 -16.09 0.41 22.55
C LEU A 145 -17.16 -0.18 23.48
N LYS A 146 -18.30 0.50 23.63
CA LYS A 146 -19.33 0.11 24.62
C LYS A 146 -20.02 -1.20 24.25
N SER A 147 -20.04 -1.56 22.97
CA SER A 147 -20.71 -2.75 22.46
C SER A 147 -19.77 -3.65 21.64
N ALA A 148 -18.48 -3.35 21.59
CA ALA A 148 -17.53 -4.10 20.79
C ALA A 148 -17.26 -5.48 21.39
N LEU A 149 -17.32 -6.51 20.53
CA LEU A 149 -16.66 -7.79 20.78
C LEU A 149 -15.15 -7.61 20.62
N PHE A 150 -14.37 -7.87 21.67
CA PHE A 150 -12.91 -7.77 21.61
C PHE A 150 -12.29 -9.11 21.23
N ILE A 151 -11.43 -9.09 20.23
CA ILE A 151 -10.68 -10.25 19.74
C ILE A 151 -9.20 -9.87 19.73
N SER A 152 -8.33 -10.72 20.28
CA SER A 152 -6.89 -10.46 20.27
C SER A 152 -6.21 -11.23 19.14
N PHE A 153 -5.31 -10.57 18.41
CA PHE A 153 -4.47 -11.19 17.40
C PHE A 153 -3.00 -10.88 17.68
N ASN A 154 -2.28 -11.91 18.11
CA ASN A 154 -0.83 -11.85 18.30
C ASN A 154 -0.16 -12.28 17.00
N ILE A 155 0.70 -11.41 16.46
CA ILE A 155 1.41 -11.62 15.20
C ILE A 155 2.90 -11.69 15.52
N ASP A 156 3.56 -12.75 15.04
CA ASP A 156 5.01 -12.81 14.93
C ASP A 156 5.42 -12.10 13.63
N ILE A 157 6.15 -11.00 13.75
CA ILE A 157 6.57 -10.16 12.62
C ILE A 157 7.43 -10.90 11.60
N ASN A 158 8.13 -11.95 12.04
CA ASN A 158 9.05 -12.73 11.21
C ASN A 158 8.41 -13.97 10.57
N ASN A 159 7.17 -14.30 10.94
CA ASN A 159 6.52 -15.54 10.52
C ASN A 159 5.07 -15.33 10.10
N LYS A 160 4.55 -16.27 9.31
CA LYS A 160 3.10 -16.35 9.05
C LYS A 160 2.36 -16.46 10.39
N SER A 161 1.38 -15.58 10.60
CA SER A 161 0.47 -15.63 11.75
C SER A 161 -0.98 -15.67 11.27
N GLU A 162 -1.82 -16.45 11.95
CA GLU A 162 -3.21 -16.66 11.53
C GLU A 162 -4.14 -16.68 12.74
N LEU A 163 -5.28 -16.02 12.60
CA LEU A 163 -6.39 -16.05 13.56
C LEU A 163 -7.64 -16.52 12.83
N ASN A 164 -8.36 -17.47 13.42
CA ASN A 164 -9.68 -17.91 12.96
C ASN A 164 -10.67 -17.74 14.11
N TYR A 165 -11.61 -16.79 13.98
CA TYR A 165 -12.63 -16.55 14.99
C TYR A 165 -14.00 -17.00 14.48
N LEU A 166 -14.63 -17.94 15.18
CA LEU A 166 -15.93 -18.50 14.80
C LEU A 166 -17.08 -17.56 15.16
N PHE A 167 -17.95 -17.29 14.19
CA PHE A 167 -19.24 -16.68 14.40
C PHE A 167 -20.34 -17.71 14.10
N GLU A 168 -21.22 -17.96 15.06
CA GLU A 168 -22.35 -18.89 14.93
C GLU A 168 -23.67 -18.12 14.92
N TYR A 169 -24.29 -17.98 13.75
CA TYR A 169 -25.61 -17.36 13.59
C TYR A 169 -26.73 -18.35 13.24
N ASP A 170 -26.48 -19.66 13.17
CA ASP A 170 -27.49 -20.64 12.73
C ASP A 170 -28.75 -20.67 13.61
N SER A 171 -28.62 -20.33 14.90
CA SER A 171 -29.77 -20.21 15.83
C SER A 171 -30.29 -18.77 15.95
N SER A 172 -29.75 -17.84 15.17
CA SER A 172 -30.11 -16.42 15.17
C SER A 172 -31.11 -16.12 14.05
N PRO A 173 -32.03 -15.15 14.23
CA PRO A 173 -32.82 -14.61 13.12
C PRO A 173 -31.98 -13.76 12.13
N VAL A 174 -30.69 -13.56 12.42
CA VAL A 174 -29.75 -12.82 11.58
C VAL A 174 -29.04 -13.80 10.65
N ASP A 175 -29.17 -13.58 9.34
CA ASP A 175 -28.49 -14.36 8.30
C ASP A 175 -27.72 -13.45 7.34
N ARG A 176 -27.00 -14.07 6.38
CA ARG A 176 -26.29 -13.36 5.30
C ARG A 176 -25.40 -12.23 5.82
N VAL A 177 -24.57 -12.56 6.80
CA VAL A 177 -23.69 -11.61 7.47
C VAL A 177 -22.35 -11.50 6.76
N GLY A 178 -21.85 -10.27 6.65
CA GLY A 178 -20.48 -9.93 6.23
C GLY A 178 -19.86 -8.90 7.17
N PHE A 179 -18.57 -8.69 7.04
CA PHE A 179 -17.78 -7.76 7.85
C PHE A 179 -17.34 -6.57 7.04
N VAL A 180 -17.56 -5.37 7.56
CA VAL A 180 -17.14 -4.12 6.92
C VAL A 180 -16.25 -3.32 7.85
N LEU A 181 -15.30 -2.59 7.30
CA LEU A 181 -14.45 -1.69 8.07
C LEU A 181 -15.22 -0.44 8.51
N VAL A 182 -14.82 0.11 9.64
CA VAL A 182 -15.33 1.39 10.13
C VAL A 182 -14.68 2.56 9.40
N ASN A 183 -13.38 2.46 9.11
CA ASN A 183 -12.61 3.48 8.42
C ASN A 183 -12.41 3.06 6.94
N PRO A 184 -12.96 3.78 5.96
CA PRO A 184 -12.84 3.46 4.53
C PRO A 184 -11.40 3.38 4.01
N GLU A 185 -10.48 4.10 4.63
CA GLU A 185 -9.07 4.13 4.27
C GLU A 185 -8.42 2.75 4.48
N GLN A 186 -8.91 1.97 5.44
CA GLN A 186 -8.36 0.64 5.77
C GLN A 186 -8.79 -0.43 4.75
N GLY A 187 -9.80 -0.18 3.90
CA GLY A 187 -10.33 -1.15 2.92
C GLY A 187 -11.87 -1.13 2.79
N SER A 188 -12.48 -2.27 2.47
CA SER A 188 -13.92 -2.36 2.17
C SER A 188 -14.82 -2.00 3.37
N PHE A 189 -15.66 -0.98 3.20
CA PHE A 189 -16.60 -0.46 4.22
C PHE A 189 -18.08 -0.72 3.91
N GLU A 190 -18.38 -1.40 2.79
CA GLU A 190 -19.73 -1.78 2.39
C GLU A 190 -19.85 -3.29 2.16
N LEU A 191 -21.03 -3.84 2.43
CA LEU A 191 -21.34 -5.23 2.13
C LEU A 191 -21.39 -5.45 0.62
N GLN A 192 -21.07 -6.67 0.22
CA GLN A 192 -21.33 -7.15 -1.13
C GLN A 192 -21.98 -8.53 -1.09
N TRP A 193 -22.71 -8.90 -2.13
CA TRP A 193 -23.44 -10.15 -2.11
C TRP A 193 -22.48 -11.35 -2.06
N CYS A 194 -21.70 -11.59 -3.12
CA CYS A 194 -20.86 -12.76 -3.23
C CYS A 194 -19.56 -12.41 -3.96
N GLU A 195 -18.43 -12.51 -3.25
CA GLU A 195 -17.11 -12.43 -3.85
C GLU A 195 -16.16 -13.39 -3.14
N TYR A 196 -15.46 -14.21 -3.93
CA TYR A 196 -14.50 -15.20 -3.44
C TYR A 196 -13.14 -14.56 -3.18
N GLY A 197 -12.37 -15.12 -2.24
CA GLY A 197 -10.99 -14.71 -1.97
C GLY A 197 -10.81 -14.10 -0.57
N TYR A 198 -10.15 -12.94 -0.54
CA TYR A 198 -9.81 -12.20 0.67
C TYR A 198 -9.88 -10.69 0.39
N THR A 199 -10.12 -9.92 1.44
CA THR A 199 -9.96 -8.47 1.45
C THR A 199 -8.57 -8.15 2.00
N LEU A 200 -7.79 -7.35 1.28
CA LEU A 200 -6.51 -6.83 1.79
C LEU A 200 -6.80 -5.58 2.62
N VAL A 201 -6.41 -5.59 3.89
CA VAL A 201 -6.70 -4.53 4.86
C VAL A 201 -5.40 -3.94 5.38
N SER A 202 -5.27 -2.62 5.31
CA SER A 202 -4.14 -1.87 5.84
C SER A 202 -4.44 -1.38 7.25
N ILE A 203 -3.50 -1.58 8.17
CA ILE A 203 -3.71 -1.32 9.59
C ILE A 203 -2.50 -0.55 10.13
N PRO A 204 -2.70 0.67 10.64
CA PRO A 204 -1.62 1.35 11.33
C PRO A 204 -1.37 0.70 12.68
N VAL A 205 -0.09 0.44 12.94
CA VAL A 205 0.42 -0.04 14.23
C VAL A 205 1.49 0.92 14.73
N VAL A 206 1.57 1.09 16.05
CA VAL A 206 2.45 2.06 16.69
C VAL A 206 3.32 1.38 17.73
N ASN A 207 4.63 1.70 17.72
CA ASN A 207 5.54 1.23 18.77
C ASN A 207 5.60 2.22 19.94
N LYS A 208 6.35 1.88 20.98
CA LYS A 208 6.52 2.73 22.17
C LYS A 208 7.20 4.08 21.90
N SER A 209 7.89 4.21 20.77
CA SER A 209 8.54 5.45 20.33
C SER A 209 7.62 6.33 19.48
N ASN A 210 6.35 5.96 19.32
CA ASN A 210 5.37 6.58 18.42
C ASN A 210 5.75 6.49 16.93
N ASN A 211 6.60 5.54 16.55
CA ASN A 211 6.82 5.23 15.14
C ASN A 211 5.63 4.42 14.63
N ILE A 212 5.15 4.82 13.47
CA ILE A 212 3.98 4.25 12.82
C ILE A 212 4.47 3.31 11.72
N GLU A 213 3.98 2.08 11.69
CA GLU A 213 4.13 1.18 10.56
C GLU A 213 2.75 0.77 10.06
N ILE A 214 2.63 0.42 8.78
CA ILE A 214 1.37 -0.05 8.19
C ILE A 214 1.51 -1.53 7.88
N ILE A 215 0.75 -2.37 8.57
CA ILE A 215 0.67 -3.78 8.25
C ILE A 215 -0.51 -4.07 7.33
N LYS A 216 -0.33 -5.03 6.43
CA LYS A 216 -1.34 -5.57 5.54
C LYS A 216 -1.76 -6.94 6.04
N LEU A 217 -3.06 -7.12 6.25
CA LEU A 217 -3.68 -8.41 6.57
C LEU A 217 -4.58 -8.86 5.43
N LYS A 218 -4.53 -10.16 5.12
CA LYS A 218 -5.53 -10.80 4.27
C LYS A 218 -6.67 -11.28 5.17
N ILE A 219 -7.86 -10.70 5.01
CA ILE A 219 -9.02 -11.01 5.83
C ILE A 219 -10.09 -11.70 4.97
N SER A 220 -10.59 -12.84 5.43
CA SER A 220 -11.59 -13.61 4.70
C SER A 220 -12.70 -14.12 5.62
N LYS A 221 -13.90 -14.26 5.04
CA LYS A 221 -14.99 -15.02 5.64
C LYS A 221 -14.92 -16.44 5.11
N LYS A 222 -14.68 -17.42 5.99
CA LYS A 222 -14.54 -18.84 5.60
C LYS A 222 -15.67 -19.70 6.13
N ASN A 223 -16.19 -20.56 5.27
CA ASN A 223 -17.18 -21.57 5.62
C ASN A 223 -16.97 -22.80 4.73
N ASP A 224 -17.91 -23.75 4.77
CA ASP A 224 -17.83 -25.02 4.03
C ASP A 224 -17.79 -24.85 2.50
N CYS A 225 -18.19 -23.70 1.95
CA CYS A 225 -18.09 -23.42 0.50
C CYS A 225 -16.78 -22.77 0.10
N GLY A 226 -15.90 -22.46 1.06
CA GLY A 226 -14.59 -21.90 0.81
C GLY A 226 -14.39 -20.52 1.44
N SER A 227 -13.51 -19.74 0.79
CA SER A 227 -13.06 -18.44 1.26
C SER A 227 -13.71 -17.33 0.46
N PHE A 228 -14.38 -16.43 1.16
CA PHE A 228 -14.97 -15.23 0.62
C PHE A 228 -14.23 -14.00 1.14
N THR A 229 -14.30 -12.89 0.40
CA THR A 229 -13.94 -11.58 0.94
C THR A 229 -14.73 -11.31 2.22
N MET A 230 -14.15 -10.58 3.17
CA MET A 230 -14.75 -10.44 4.50
C MET A 230 -16.13 -9.77 4.46
N ASN A 231 -16.34 -8.86 3.50
CA ASN A 231 -17.58 -8.12 3.30
C ASN A 231 -18.62 -8.86 2.42
N SER A 232 -18.30 -10.06 1.95
CA SER A 232 -19.28 -10.90 1.27
C SER A 232 -20.35 -11.38 2.26
N ALA A 233 -21.61 -11.17 1.92
CA ALA A 233 -22.76 -11.57 2.73
C ALA A 233 -23.30 -12.97 2.40
N ALA A 234 -22.94 -13.54 1.25
CA ALA A 234 -23.39 -14.85 0.82
C ALA A 234 -23.09 -15.93 1.87
N SER A 235 -24.06 -16.81 2.09
CA SER A 235 -23.92 -18.04 2.86
C SER A 235 -24.01 -19.26 1.95
N CYS A 236 -23.52 -20.36 2.47
CA CYS A 236 -23.60 -21.69 1.88
C CYS A 236 -24.98 -22.32 2.07
N ASP A 237 -25.46 -23.05 1.08
CA ASP A 237 -26.57 -24.01 1.28
C ASP A 237 -26.02 -25.30 1.93
N THR A 238 -25.76 -25.23 3.23
CA THR A 238 -25.24 -26.34 4.06
C THR A 238 -26.07 -26.50 5.33
N ILE A 239 -25.72 -27.46 6.19
CA ILE A 239 -26.40 -27.70 7.47
C ILE A 239 -26.27 -26.49 8.42
N LYS A 240 -25.17 -25.72 8.28
CA LYS A 240 -24.84 -24.54 9.08
C LYS A 240 -24.59 -23.32 8.18
N PRO A 241 -25.62 -22.83 7.47
CA PRO A 241 -25.44 -21.80 6.44
C PRO A 241 -24.89 -20.48 7.00
N ASN A 242 -25.18 -20.18 8.27
CA ASN A 242 -24.84 -18.91 8.91
C ASN A 242 -23.72 -19.06 9.95
N SER A 243 -22.96 -20.15 9.90
CA SER A 243 -21.72 -20.32 10.66
C SER A 243 -20.51 -20.07 9.77
N PHE A 244 -19.59 -19.22 10.21
CA PHE A 244 -18.38 -18.90 9.46
C PHE A 244 -17.26 -18.41 10.37
N TYR A 245 -16.03 -18.60 9.91
CA TYR A 245 -14.84 -18.03 10.52
C TYR A 245 -14.52 -16.68 9.90
N LEU A 246 -14.26 -15.67 10.72
CA LEU A 246 -13.47 -14.52 10.34
C LEU A 246 -12.00 -14.93 10.44
N GLN A 247 -11.36 -15.13 9.29
CA GLN A 247 -9.94 -15.45 9.21
C GLN A 247 -9.13 -14.18 8.95
N LEU A 248 -8.13 -13.93 9.79
CA LEU A 248 -7.08 -12.94 9.56
C LEU A 248 -5.77 -13.65 9.33
N LEU A 249 -5.07 -13.26 8.27
CA LEU A 249 -3.80 -13.83 7.88
C LEU A 249 -2.77 -12.73 7.70
N TYR A 250 -1.68 -12.82 8.48
CA TYR A 250 -0.48 -12.02 8.30
C TYR A 250 0.56 -12.86 7.55
N LEU A 251 1.14 -12.25 6.51
CA LEU A 251 2.20 -12.82 5.69
C LEU A 251 3.35 -11.83 5.62
N THR A 252 4.56 -12.31 5.87
CA THR A 252 5.78 -11.50 5.83
C THR A 252 6.03 -10.89 4.46
N GLU A 253 5.70 -11.62 3.40
CA GLU A 253 5.88 -11.18 2.00
C GLU A 253 4.96 -10.04 1.59
N ASP A 254 3.80 -9.88 2.24
CA ASP A 254 2.90 -8.75 2.02
C ASP A 254 3.34 -7.49 2.81
N ASN A 255 4.30 -7.65 3.73
CA ASN A 255 4.75 -6.64 4.69
C ASN A 255 6.28 -6.41 4.64
N PRO A 256 6.90 -6.25 3.45
CA PRO A 256 8.36 -6.29 3.29
C PRO A 256 9.11 -5.09 3.91
N TYR A 257 8.39 -4.04 4.31
CA TYR A 257 8.95 -2.77 4.77
C TYR A 257 8.72 -2.47 6.25
N VAL A 258 8.01 -3.34 6.96
CA VAL A 258 7.74 -3.18 8.38
C VAL A 258 9.03 -3.46 9.15
N GLU A 259 9.50 -2.48 9.92
CA GLU A 259 10.70 -2.64 10.74
C GLU A 259 10.45 -3.55 11.94
N ILE A 260 11.42 -4.41 12.27
CA ILE A 260 11.33 -5.33 13.42
C ILE A 260 11.33 -4.54 14.73
N ASP A 261 10.18 -4.47 15.37
CA ASP A 261 9.95 -3.92 16.70
C ASP A 261 8.62 -4.46 17.24
N LYS A 262 8.25 -4.05 18.46
CA LYS A 262 6.94 -4.34 19.06
C LYS A 262 5.97 -3.22 18.76
N TYR A 263 4.86 -3.57 18.13
CA TYR A 263 3.80 -2.63 17.79
C TYR A 263 2.45 -3.07 18.35
N GLU A 264 1.63 -2.08 18.64
CA GLU A 264 0.23 -2.25 19.01
C GLU A 264 -0.64 -1.50 18.00
N GLY A 265 -1.80 -2.06 17.69
CA GLY A 265 -2.77 -1.40 16.84
C GLY A 265 -4.15 -1.99 17.02
N ILE A 266 -5.11 -1.39 16.35
CA ILE A 266 -6.49 -1.84 16.40
C ILE A 266 -7.10 -1.87 15.01
N LEU A 267 -8.03 -2.80 14.83
CA LEU A 267 -8.86 -2.89 13.64
C LEU A 267 -10.34 -2.91 14.06
N PRO A 268 -11.03 -1.77 13.95
CA PRO A 268 -12.47 -1.70 14.16
C PRO A 268 -13.22 -2.18 12.92
N LEU A 269 -14.13 -3.14 13.11
CA LEU A 269 -15.02 -3.65 12.06
C LEU A 269 -16.44 -3.87 12.58
N GLN A 270 -17.40 -3.94 11.66
CA GLN A 270 -18.80 -4.20 11.96
C GLN A 270 -19.26 -5.45 11.22
N ALA A 271 -19.88 -6.38 11.93
CA ALA A 271 -20.68 -7.41 11.28
C ALA A 271 -22.06 -6.82 10.96
N LYS A 272 -22.44 -6.87 9.68
CA LYS A 272 -23.73 -6.38 9.16
C LYS A 272 -24.44 -7.49 8.41
N ALA A 273 -25.76 -7.48 8.42
CA ALA A 273 -26.59 -8.45 7.73
C ALA A 273 -27.18 -7.86 6.45
N TRP A 274 -27.17 -8.63 5.36
CA TRP A 274 -27.60 -8.16 4.04
C TRP A 274 -29.08 -7.73 3.97
N TYR A 275 -29.95 -8.42 4.72
CA TYR A 275 -31.39 -8.16 4.71
C TYR A 275 -31.91 -7.48 5.99
N ASN A 276 -31.02 -7.12 6.92
CA ASN A 276 -31.40 -6.51 8.19
C ASN A 276 -30.48 -5.33 8.53
N ASP A 277 -30.89 -4.14 8.09
CA ASP A 277 -30.15 -2.89 8.29
C ASP A 277 -29.99 -2.50 9.77
N ASN A 278 -30.83 -3.03 10.66
CA ASN A 278 -30.75 -2.76 12.10
C ASN A 278 -29.68 -3.61 12.79
N TYR A 279 -29.21 -4.68 12.15
CA TYR A 279 -28.19 -5.55 12.73
C TYR A 279 -26.80 -4.95 12.54
N CYS A 280 -26.14 -4.67 13.67
CA CYS A 280 -24.76 -4.23 13.69
C CYS A 280 -24.07 -4.74 14.96
N LEU A 281 -23.07 -5.61 14.79
CA LEU A 281 -22.17 -6.01 15.87
C LEU A 281 -20.82 -5.32 15.65
N ASN A 282 -20.47 -4.43 16.58
CA ASN A 282 -19.13 -3.84 16.62
C ASN A 282 -18.12 -4.91 17.05
N ILE A 283 -16.98 -4.96 16.38
CA ILE A 283 -15.89 -5.90 16.67
C ILE A 283 -14.59 -5.09 16.68
N MET A 284 -13.80 -5.26 17.73
CA MET A 284 -12.48 -4.64 17.88
C MET A 284 -11.42 -5.74 17.88
N ILE A 285 -10.57 -5.75 16.87
CA ILE A 285 -9.41 -6.64 16.83
C ILE A 285 -8.20 -5.88 17.38
N ASN A 286 -7.73 -6.31 18.55
CA ASN A 286 -6.52 -5.79 19.18
C ASN A 286 -5.31 -6.53 18.59
N ILE A 287 -4.41 -5.80 17.96
CA ILE A 287 -3.24 -6.34 17.28
C ILE A 287 -2.01 -6.12 18.16
N GLN A 288 -1.26 -7.20 18.39
CA GLN A 288 0.06 -7.16 19.00
C GLN A 288 1.06 -7.78 18.04
N LEU A 289 1.90 -6.96 17.44
CA LEU A 289 2.96 -7.38 16.54
C LEU A 289 4.27 -7.47 17.34
N ASN A 290 4.90 -8.64 17.34
CA ASN A 290 6.11 -8.93 18.13
C ASN A 290 7.24 -9.52 17.30
#